data_AF-A0A3B5LIJ5-F1
#
_entry.id   AF-A0A3B5LIJ5-F1
#
_cell.length_a   1.000
_cell.length_b   1.000
_cell.length_c   1.000
_cell.angle_alpha   90.00
_cell.angle_beta   90.00
_cell.angle_gamma   90.00
#
_symmetry.space_group_name_H-M   'P 1'
#
loop_
_entity.id
_entity.type
_entity.pdbx_description
1 polymer ?
#
loop_
_entity_poly.entity_id
_entity_poly.type
_entity_poly.pdbx_seq_one_letter_code
_entity_poly.pdbx_strand_id
1 'polypeptide(L)'
;MPDLKYKYAHSCGSRRIKKVKNVQFVSLSAAAENFHLPLWFLAHCPVFGNMNQFVGLGLFVDTYPNADKTHDTRPSNMRTFPYVSVMLGNGTLTYDHDRDGRTTELGGCTAMTRNSIYDTFLLVRYSKNKLTLMVDVDGKQEWRDCAEVSGLRLPTGYYLGASSVTGDLSDNHDVISMKVYQLTVERTPEEEEEEVVTIPRVDDMLHGGLMLGFPVDVEEEGMSGLQLFFTLLFSVLGLAVLAVVGLVLYGRWKENKRKRFY
;
A
#
# COMPACT_ATOMS: atom_id res chain seq x y z
N MET A 1 5.52 -28.84 -4.41
CA MET A 1 5.98 -27.79 -5.35
C MET A 1 4.74 -27.18 -5.97
N PRO A 2 4.30 -25.96 -5.61
CA PRO A 2 3.44 -25.21 -6.50
C PRO A 2 4.34 -24.53 -7.54
N ASP A 3 4.11 -24.85 -8.81
CA ASP A 3 4.87 -24.34 -9.95
C ASP A 3 4.86 -22.81 -10.00
N LEU A 4 5.98 -22.17 -9.65
CA LEU A 4 6.19 -20.77 -10.00
C LEU A 4 6.27 -20.69 -11.53
N LYS A 5 5.25 -20.11 -12.14
CA LYS A 5 5.21 -19.87 -13.57
C LYS A 5 5.94 -18.56 -13.87
N TYR A 6 6.90 -18.58 -14.79
CA TYR A 6 7.60 -17.39 -15.26
C TYR A 6 6.89 -16.85 -16.50
N LYS A 7 6.64 -15.54 -16.56
CA LYS A 7 6.12 -14.89 -17.76
C LYS A 7 6.90 -13.60 -17.98
N TYR A 8 7.65 -13.57 -19.08
CA TYR A 8 8.20 -12.31 -19.58
C TYR A 8 7.01 -11.48 -20.06
N ALA A 9 6.70 -10.40 -19.34
CA ALA A 9 5.73 -9.42 -19.83
C ALA A 9 6.37 -8.73 -21.03
N HIS A 10 5.93 -9.10 -22.23
CA HIS A 10 6.27 -8.33 -23.42
C HIS A 10 5.73 -6.91 -23.23
N SER A 11 6.63 -5.92 -23.28
CA SER A 11 6.26 -4.51 -23.40
C SER A 11 5.22 -4.37 -24.50
N CYS A 12 4.15 -3.63 -24.22
CA CYS A 12 3.14 -3.34 -25.21
C CYS A 12 3.72 -2.34 -26.24
N GLY A 13 4.48 -2.87 -27.19
CA GLY A 13 5.26 -2.09 -28.15
C GLY A 13 6.62 -2.73 -28.44
N SER A 14 6.72 -3.47 -29.54
CA SER A 14 7.97 -4.10 -29.98
C SER A 14 8.96 -3.08 -30.55
N ARG A 15 10.07 -2.81 -29.86
CA ARG A 15 11.35 -2.44 -30.50
C ARG A 15 12.50 -3.29 -29.94
N ARG A 16 13.29 -3.86 -30.86
CA ARG A 16 14.40 -4.79 -30.60
C ARG A 16 15.40 -4.21 -29.59
N ILE A 17 15.62 -4.93 -28.50
CA ILE A 17 16.68 -4.70 -27.51
C ILE A 17 18.04 -4.91 -28.20
N LYS A 18 18.86 -3.86 -28.29
CA LYS A 18 20.29 -3.93 -28.65
C LYS A 18 21.09 -3.61 -27.39
N LYS A 19 22.09 -4.46 -27.10
CA LYS A 19 23.02 -4.37 -25.97
C LYS A 19 23.50 -2.93 -25.72
N VAL A 20 23.52 -2.48 -24.46
CA VAL A 20 24.60 -1.76 -23.74
C VAL A 20 24.05 -1.02 -22.48
N LYS A 21 24.58 -1.44 -21.30
CA LYS A 21 24.64 -0.85 -19.94
C LYS A 21 23.66 0.29 -19.56
N ASN A 22 22.61 -0.02 -18.77
CA ASN A 22 22.53 0.07 -17.30
C ASN A 22 21.11 0.44 -16.77
N VAL A 23 20.59 -0.47 -15.93
CA VAL A 23 19.54 -0.41 -14.87
C VAL A 23 18.07 -0.66 -15.23
N GLN A 24 17.44 -1.38 -14.29
CA GLN A 24 16.30 -2.29 -14.31
C GLN A 24 14.96 -1.62 -14.00
N PHE A 25 13.89 -2.15 -14.59
CA PHE A 25 12.56 -2.14 -13.97
C PHE A 25 12.07 -3.58 -13.82
N VAL A 26 11.47 -3.90 -12.67
CA VAL A 26 10.82 -5.19 -12.38
C VAL A 26 9.52 -4.92 -11.63
N SER A 27 8.40 -4.76 -12.34
CA SER A 27 7.09 -4.98 -11.71
C SER A 27 6.97 -6.48 -11.49
N LEU A 28 7.27 -6.95 -10.28
CA LEU A 28 6.93 -8.31 -9.83
C LEU A 28 5.42 -8.45 -9.65
N SER A 29 4.65 -8.12 -10.70
CA SER A 29 3.20 -8.22 -10.68
C SER A 29 2.82 -9.68 -10.59
N ALA A 30 2.40 -10.00 -9.39
CA ALA A 30 1.93 -11.28 -8.99
C ALA A 30 0.48 -11.43 -9.51
N ALA A 31 0.30 -11.52 -10.83
CA ALA A 31 -1.01 -11.44 -11.48
C ALA A 31 -1.71 -12.80 -11.54
N ALA A 32 -2.97 -12.87 -11.09
CA ALA A 32 -3.83 -14.03 -11.29
C ALA A 32 -4.28 -14.13 -12.76
N GLU A 33 -4.30 -15.35 -13.31
CA GLU A 33 -4.82 -15.65 -14.65
C GLU A 33 -6.31 -15.29 -14.76
N ASN A 34 -6.64 -14.27 -15.56
CA ASN A 34 -7.89 -14.20 -16.33
C ASN A 34 -7.73 -13.17 -17.47
N PHE A 35 -6.99 -13.54 -18.51
CA PHE A 35 -6.74 -12.69 -19.68
C PHE A 35 -7.41 -13.27 -20.93
N HIS A 36 -8.69 -12.96 -21.11
CA HIS A 36 -9.37 -12.99 -22.41
C HIS A 36 -9.81 -11.56 -22.75
N LEU A 37 -8.85 -10.69 -23.05
CA LEU A 37 -9.14 -9.41 -23.69
C LEU A 37 -8.61 -9.48 -25.14
N PRO A 38 -9.44 -9.14 -26.14
CA PRO A 38 -9.06 -9.25 -27.54
C PRO A 38 -7.86 -8.34 -27.84
N LEU A 39 -6.97 -8.84 -28.70
CA LEU A 39 -5.67 -8.30 -29.12
C LEU A 39 -5.67 -6.81 -29.56
N TRP A 40 -6.84 -6.21 -29.73
CA TRP A 40 -7.06 -4.84 -30.21
C TRP A 40 -7.17 -3.79 -29.09
N PHE A 41 -7.35 -4.18 -27.82
CA PHE A 41 -7.49 -3.24 -26.69
C PHE A 41 -6.23 -3.01 -25.86
N LEU A 42 -5.12 -3.71 -26.16
CA LEU A 42 -3.88 -3.57 -25.40
C LEU A 42 -3.10 -2.27 -25.70
N ALA A 43 -3.66 -1.31 -26.44
CA ALA A 43 -2.93 -0.13 -26.91
C ALA A 43 -2.49 0.87 -25.80
N HIS A 44 -2.87 0.66 -24.53
CA HIS A 44 -2.44 1.52 -23.43
C HIS A 44 -2.06 0.69 -22.20
N CYS A 45 -0.75 0.60 -21.92
CA CYS A 45 -0.20 0.05 -20.69
C CYS A 45 0.42 1.19 -19.87
N PRO A 46 -0.41 1.95 -19.12
CA PRO A 46 0.00 3.22 -18.52
C PRO A 46 0.95 3.06 -17.33
N VAL A 47 1.10 1.84 -16.79
CA VAL A 47 1.92 1.58 -15.60
C VAL A 47 3.22 0.91 -16.02
N PHE A 48 4.22 1.70 -16.38
CA PHE A 48 5.55 1.21 -16.77
C PHE A 48 5.52 0.05 -17.79
N GLY A 49 4.63 0.14 -18.78
CA GLY A 49 4.51 -0.88 -19.84
C GLY A 49 3.73 -2.12 -19.40
N ASN A 50 3.06 -2.07 -18.25
CA ASN A 50 2.08 -3.04 -17.76
C ASN A 50 0.67 -2.41 -17.66
N MET A 51 -0.34 -3.25 -17.49
CA MET A 51 -1.72 -2.81 -17.26
C MET A 51 -1.88 -2.14 -15.89
N ASN A 52 -2.81 -1.20 -15.82
CA ASN A 52 -3.27 -0.68 -14.53
C ASN A 52 -4.22 -1.69 -13.86
N GLN A 53 -4.56 -1.47 -12.58
CA GLN A 53 -5.47 -2.34 -11.83
C GLN A 53 -5.03 -3.80 -11.81
N PHE A 54 -3.74 -4.03 -11.64
CA PHE A 54 -3.21 -5.38 -11.46
C PHE A 54 -3.65 -5.95 -10.11
N VAL A 55 -3.69 -7.27 -10.04
CA VAL A 55 -3.78 -8.02 -8.78
C VAL A 55 -2.37 -8.50 -8.47
N GLY A 56 -1.87 -8.30 -7.25
CA GLY A 56 -0.52 -8.72 -6.84
C GLY A 56 0.32 -7.58 -6.26
N LEU A 57 1.64 -7.80 -6.16
CA LEU A 57 2.58 -6.81 -5.65
C LEU A 57 3.23 -6.04 -6.82
N GLY A 58 3.40 -4.73 -6.70
CA GLY A 58 4.14 -3.91 -7.65
C GLY A 58 5.37 -3.33 -6.97
N LEU A 59 6.54 -3.44 -7.62
CA LEU A 59 7.71 -2.67 -7.27
C LEU A 59 8.01 -1.72 -8.41
N PHE A 60 8.15 -0.44 -8.10
CA PHE A 60 8.37 0.61 -9.07
C PHE A 60 9.71 1.27 -8.79
N VAL A 61 10.51 1.45 -9.84
CA VAL A 61 11.73 2.26 -9.81
C VAL A 61 11.43 3.45 -10.70
N ASP A 62 11.04 4.56 -10.08
CA ASP A 62 10.66 5.77 -10.77
C ASP A 62 11.86 6.71 -10.88
N THR A 63 12.23 7.09 -12.10
CA THR A 63 13.39 7.93 -12.37
C THR A 63 13.02 9.38 -12.64
N TYR A 64 11.72 9.68 -12.82
CA TYR A 64 11.25 10.99 -13.23
C TYR A 64 10.16 11.50 -12.28
N PRO A 65 10.31 12.70 -11.70
CA PRO A 65 9.25 13.30 -10.92
C PRO A 65 8.14 13.81 -11.85
N ASN A 66 7.00 13.13 -11.89
CA ASN A 66 5.82 13.62 -12.62
C ASN A 66 5.02 14.64 -11.81
N ALA A 67 5.01 14.53 -10.47
CA ALA A 67 4.27 15.46 -9.63
C ALA A 67 4.88 16.88 -9.64
N ASP A 68 4.04 17.90 -9.88
CA ASP A 68 4.44 19.29 -9.73
C ASP A 68 4.84 19.58 -8.28
N LYS A 69 6.04 20.15 -8.09
CA LYS A 69 6.58 20.57 -6.78
C LYS A 69 5.70 21.58 -6.03
N THR A 70 4.66 22.11 -6.66
CA THR A 70 3.72 23.09 -6.12
C THR A 70 2.76 22.47 -5.10
N HIS A 71 2.47 21.17 -5.18
CA HIS A 71 1.60 20.47 -4.23
C HIS A 71 2.35 19.93 -3.00
N ASP A 72 3.68 19.76 -3.07
CA ASP A 72 4.54 19.34 -1.96
C ASP A 72 4.99 20.54 -1.11
N THR A 73 4.03 21.21 -0.49
CA THR A 73 4.27 22.38 0.39
C THR A 73 4.79 22.01 1.78
N ARG A 74 4.94 20.70 2.09
CA ARG A 74 5.51 20.23 3.37
C ARG A 74 6.83 19.50 3.14
N PRO A 75 7.92 19.85 3.87
CA PRO A 75 9.24 19.25 3.68
C PRO A 75 9.32 17.75 3.97
N SER A 76 8.33 17.16 4.66
CA SER A 76 8.24 15.72 4.92
C SER A 76 7.73 14.88 3.74
N ASN A 77 7.18 15.51 2.68
CA ASN A 77 6.53 14.81 1.59
C ASN A 77 7.31 14.83 0.27
N MET A 78 8.37 15.63 0.18
CA MET A 78 9.21 15.78 -1.00
C MET A 78 10.02 14.49 -1.26
N ARG A 79 9.68 13.78 -2.33
CA ARG A 79 10.49 12.65 -2.82
C ARG A 79 11.69 13.16 -3.61
N THR A 80 12.83 12.48 -3.44
CA THR A 80 14.00 12.68 -4.30
C THR A 80 14.06 11.52 -5.26
N PHE A 81 14.18 11.81 -6.55
CA PHE A 81 14.24 10.81 -7.60
C PHE A 81 15.70 10.52 -7.97
N PRO A 82 16.06 9.28 -8.34
CA PRO A 82 15.15 8.13 -8.52
C PRO A 82 14.61 7.55 -7.21
N TYR A 83 13.37 7.08 -7.25
CA TYR A 83 12.61 6.61 -6.09
C TYR A 83 12.11 5.19 -6.32
N VAL A 84 12.36 4.30 -5.37
CA VAL A 84 11.87 2.92 -5.40
C VAL A 84 10.70 2.79 -4.46
N SER A 85 9.55 2.34 -4.95
CA SER A 85 8.33 2.20 -4.18
C SER A 85 7.68 0.82 -4.34
N VAL A 86 6.83 0.49 -3.37
CA VAL A 86 6.05 -0.74 -3.35
C VAL A 86 4.56 -0.39 -3.31
N MET A 87 3.76 -1.05 -4.14
CA MET A 87 2.30 -0.93 -4.19
C MET A 87 1.67 -2.31 -4.14
N LEU A 88 0.53 -2.42 -3.48
CA LEU A 88 -0.31 -3.61 -3.57
C LEU A 88 -1.49 -3.33 -4.50
N GLY A 89 -1.67 -4.20 -5.49
CA GLY A 89 -2.81 -4.20 -6.39
C GLY A 89 -3.79 -5.28 -6.01
N ASN A 90 -5.06 -4.93 -5.85
CA ASN A 90 -6.17 -5.86 -5.58
C ASN A 90 -7.13 -5.97 -6.78
N GLY A 91 -6.76 -5.44 -7.95
CA GLY A 91 -7.63 -5.38 -9.13
C GLY A 91 -8.53 -4.15 -9.22
N THR A 92 -8.62 -3.31 -8.18
CA THR A 92 -9.42 -2.08 -8.21
C THR A 92 -8.54 -0.83 -8.15
N LEU A 93 -7.43 -0.89 -7.43
CA LEU A 93 -6.50 0.23 -7.24
C LEU A 93 -5.79 0.61 -8.54
N THR A 94 -5.78 1.90 -8.84
CA THR A 94 -5.08 2.46 -9.99
C THR A 94 -3.77 3.10 -9.57
N TYR A 95 -2.69 2.81 -10.30
CA TYR A 95 -1.47 3.59 -10.24
C TYR A 95 -1.70 4.93 -10.94
N ASP A 96 -1.49 6.02 -10.22
CA ASP A 96 -1.60 7.39 -10.73
C ASP A 96 -0.21 7.85 -11.20
N HIS A 97 0.00 7.86 -12.52
CA HIS A 97 1.29 8.26 -13.11
C HIS A 97 1.60 9.74 -12.90
N ASP A 98 0.60 10.61 -12.90
CA ASP A 98 0.80 12.06 -12.74
C ASP A 98 1.24 12.43 -11.31
N ARG A 99 1.07 11.50 -10.36
CA ARG A 99 1.44 11.65 -8.95
C ARG A 99 2.41 10.59 -8.46
N ASP A 100 3.16 9.96 -9.35
CA ASP A 100 4.20 8.97 -9.03
C ASP A 100 3.69 7.85 -8.09
N GLY A 101 2.44 7.42 -8.26
CA GLY A 101 1.79 6.39 -7.45
C GLY A 101 1.64 6.72 -5.96
N ARG A 102 1.75 7.99 -5.55
CA ARG A 102 1.85 8.36 -4.14
C ARG A 102 0.65 7.96 -3.27
N THR A 103 -0.54 7.93 -3.85
CA THR A 103 -1.79 7.61 -3.13
C THR A 103 -1.91 6.12 -2.77
N THR A 104 -1.18 5.24 -3.47
CA THR A 104 -1.28 3.78 -3.34
C THR A 104 0.03 3.13 -2.93
N GLU A 105 1.01 3.93 -2.50
CA GLU A 105 2.29 3.45 -1.99
C GLU A 105 2.17 2.87 -0.58
N LEU A 106 2.77 1.69 -0.38
CA LEU A 106 2.94 1.06 0.92
C LEU A 106 4.26 1.44 1.61
N GLY A 107 5.28 1.82 0.83
CA GLY A 107 6.57 2.27 1.30
C GLY A 107 7.59 2.37 0.17
N GLY A 108 8.70 3.07 0.43
CA GLY A 108 9.74 3.29 -0.57
C GLY A 108 10.91 4.11 -0.05
N CYS A 109 11.94 4.24 -0.89
CA CYS A 109 13.14 4.99 -0.60
C CYS A 109 13.74 5.66 -1.86
N THR A 110 14.52 6.71 -1.64
CA THR A 110 15.38 7.28 -2.69
C THR A 110 16.56 6.35 -2.93
N ALA A 111 16.81 5.97 -4.17
CA ALA A 111 17.97 5.17 -4.56
C ALA A 111 18.53 5.65 -5.89
N MET A 112 19.84 5.93 -5.94
CA MET A 112 20.53 6.41 -7.14
C MET A 112 20.76 5.28 -8.14
N THR A 113 19.68 4.77 -8.70
CA THR A 113 19.67 3.66 -9.66
C THR A 113 20.08 4.08 -11.07
N ARG A 114 20.10 5.37 -11.38
CA ARG A 114 20.44 5.88 -12.71
C ARG A 114 21.92 6.19 -12.85
N ASN A 115 22.51 5.82 -14.00
CA ASN A 115 23.90 6.13 -14.37
C ASN A 115 24.96 5.73 -13.32
N SER A 116 24.67 4.70 -12.52
CA SER A 116 25.68 4.14 -11.62
C SER A 116 26.79 3.49 -12.43
N ILE A 117 28.04 3.69 -11.99
CA ILE A 117 29.21 3.00 -12.53
C ILE A 117 29.33 1.57 -11.99
N TYR A 118 28.55 1.25 -10.97
CA TYR A 118 28.48 -0.06 -10.32
C TYR A 118 27.21 -0.79 -10.75
N ASP A 119 27.22 -2.11 -10.59
CA ASP A 119 26.01 -2.91 -10.72
C ASP A 119 25.05 -2.55 -9.59
N THR A 120 23.78 -2.38 -9.92
CA THR A 120 22.72 -2.06 -8.96
C THR A 120 21.88 -3.30 -8.71
N PHE A 121 21.49 -3.51 -7.46
CA PHE A 121 20.73 -4.69 -7.05
C PHE A 121 19.52 -4.30 -6.21
N LEU A 122 18.41 -4.96 -6.47
CA LEU A 122 17.22 -4.94 -5.64
C LEU A 122 17.01 -6.33 -5.05
N LEU A 123 16.81 -6.40 -3.73
CA LEU A 123 16.53 -7.62 -3.01
C LEU A 123 15.14 -7.52 -2.39
N VAL A 124 14.25 -8.40 -2.84
CA VAL A 124 12.88 -8.51 -2.33
C VAL A 124 12.79 -9.80 -1.54
N ARG A 125 12.44 -9.68 -0.27
CA ARG A 125 12.24 -10.81 0.63
C ARG A 125 10.81 -10.82 1.13
N TYR A 126 10.11 -11.94 0.94
CA TYR A 126 8.78 -12.17 1.51
C TYR A 126 8.82 -13.41 2.41
N SER A 127 8.47 -13.25 3.69
CA SER A 127 8.54 -14.31 4.70
C SER A 127 7.62 -13.97 5.85
N LYS A 128 6.86 -14.95 6.37
CA LYS A 128 5.94 -14.75 7.52
C LYS A 128 5.06 -13.50 7.38
N ASN A 129 4.40 -13.35 6.22
CA ASN A 129 3.56 -12.19 5.88
C ASN A 129 4.26 -10.83 5.98
N LYS A 130 5.59 -10.81 5.87
CA LYS A 130 6.42 -9.60 5.91
C LYS A 130 7.23 -9.48 4.62
N LEU A 131 7.13 -8.31 3.99
CA LEU A 131 7.92 -7.92 2.84
C LEU A 131 9.04 -6.98 3.28
N THR A 132 10.26 -7.28 2.86
CA THR A 132 11.42 -6.40 3.01
C THR A 132 12.02 -6.14 1.64
N LEU A 133 12.16 -4.87 1.30
CA LEU A 133 12.85 -4.39 0.11
C LEU A 133 14.16 -3.74 0.53
N MET A 134 15.26 -4.23 -0.04
CA MET A 134 16.60 -3.69 0.14
C MET A 134 17.23 -3.33 -1.21
N VAL A 135 18.15 -2.37 -1.18
CA VAL A 135 18.86 -1.89 -2.37
C VAL A 135 20.36 -1.84 -2.14
N ASP A 136 21.15 -2.18 -3.16
CA ASP A 136 22.57 -1.87 -3.26
C ASP A 136 22.81 -1.13 -4.57
N VAL A 137 23.17 0.15 -4.47
CA VAL A 137 23.42 1.02 -5.64
C VAL A 137 24.79 1.69 -5.59
N ASP A 138 25.50 1.54 -4.48
CA ASP A 138 26.77 2.21 -4.21
C ASP A 138 27.97 1.30 -4.56
N GLY A 139 27.71 0.05 -4.99
CA GLY A 139 28.75 -0.91 -5.38
C GLY A 139 29.55 -1.47 -4.22
N LYS A 140 29.05 -1.31 -2.99
CA LYS A 140 29.73 -1.74 -1.76
C LYS A 140 29.39 -3.18 -1.38
N GLN A 141 28.43 -3.82 -2.06
CA GLN A 141 27.87 -5.12 -1.67
C GLN A 141 27.23 -5.05 -0.27
N GLU A 142 26.73 -3.87 0.10
CA GLU A 142 26.06 -3.59 1.36
C GLU A 142 24.59 -3.29 1.08
N TRP A 143 23.71 -4.13 1.61
CA TRP A 143 22.27 -3.95 1.48
C TRP A 143 21.79 -2.84 2.38
N ARG A 144 21.04 -1.88 1.82
CA ARG A 144 20.34 -0.83 2.56
C ARG A 144 18.85 -1.09 2.55
N ASP A 145 18.22 -0.94 3.71
CA ASP A 145 16.76 -1.05 3.83
C ASP A 145 16.08 0.09 3.08
N CYS A 146 15.02 -0.26 2.33
CA CYS A 146 14.27 0.66 1.49
C CYS A 146 12.80 0.73 1.87
N ALA A 147 12.13 -0.42 1.97
CA ALA A 147 10.75 -0.50 2.42
C ALA A 147 10.53 -1.79 3.22
N GLU A 148 9.66 -1.71 4.22
CA GLU A 148 9.24 -2.84 5.03
C GLU A 148 7.71 -2.79 5.20
N VAL A 149 7.03 -3.88 4.82
CA VAL A 149 5.58 -4.01 4.94
C VAL A 149 5.27 -5.27 5.74
N SER A 150 4.69 -5.10 6.91
CA SER A 150 4.22 -6.20 7.75
C SER A 150 2.73 -6.47 7.52
N GLY A 151 2.26 -7.70 7.77
CA GLY A 151 0.86 -8.08 7.57
C GLY A 151 0.46 -8.30 6.11
N LEU A 152 1.41 -8.30 5.17
CA LEU A 152 1.15 -8.51 3.76
C LEU A 152 0.76 -9.97 3.48
N ARG A 153 -0.46 -10.21 3.02
CA ARG A 153 -0.95 -11.50 2.54
C ARG A 153 -1.00 -11.53 1.03
N LEU A 154 -0.26 -12.47 0.43
CA LEU A 154 -0.25 -12.70 -1.01
C LEU A 154 -0.76 -14.12 -1.31
N PRO A 155 -1.75 -14.27 -2.21
CA PRO A 155 -2.12 -15.56 -2.79
C PRO A 155 -0.94 -16.27 -3.45
N THR A 156 -0.99 -17.60 -3.48
CA THR A 156 -0.07 -18.42 -4.28
C THR A 156 -0.49 -18.48 -5.75
N GLY A 157 0.41 -18.89 -6.65
CA GLY A 157 0.09 -19.08 -8.08
C GLY A 157 0.33 -17.85 -8.96
N TYR A 158 1.09 -16.91 -8.44
CA TYR A 158 1.45 -15.69 -9.13
C TYR A 158 2.66 -15.81 -10.05
N TYR A 159 2.74 -14.88 -11.00
CA TYR A 159 3.85 -14.76 -11.94
C TYR A 159 4.88 -13.75 -11.46
N LEU A 160 6.14 -14.01 -11.79
CA LEU A 160 7.21 -13.00 -11.65
C LEU A 160 7.50 -12.44 -13.04
N GLY A 161 7.51 -11.11 -13.14
CA GLY A 161 7.68 -10.39 -14.39
C GLY A 161 8.50 -9.12 -14.20
N ALA A 162 8.85 -8.52 -15.33
CA ALA A 162 9.51 -7.23 -15.43
C ALA A 162 8.99 -6.55 -16.70
N SER A 163 8.75 -5.23 -16.64
CA SER A 163 8.33 -4.42 -17.79
C SER A 163 9.13 -3.13 -17.81
N SER A 164 8.90 -2.22 -18.75
CA SER A 164 9.43 -0.86 -18.68
C SER A 164 8.70 -0.01 -19.71
N VAL A 165 8.67 1.29 -19.51
CA VAL A 165 8.18 2.24 -20.51
C VAL A 165 9.02 3.50 -20.49
N THR A 166 9.09 4.17 -21.63
CA THR A 166 9.67 5.51 -21.77
C THR A 166 8.58 6.46 -22.24
N GLY A 167 8.58 7.69 -21.73
CA GLY A 167 7.71 8.76 -22.19
C GLY A 167 8.43 9.67 -23.19
N ASP A 168 8.21 10.98 -23.06
CA ASP A 168 8.90 12.01 -23.86
C ASP A 168 10.42 12.03 -23.60
N LEU A 169 10.82 11.66 -22.38
CA LEU A 169 12.20 11.35 -22.03
C LEU A 169 12.42 9.85 -22.07
N SER A 170 13.60 9.45 -22.53
CA SER A 170 13.98 8.05 -22.67
C SER A 170 15.29 7.75 -21.97
N ASP A 171 15.35 6.56 -21.39
CA ASP A 171 16.54 5.93 -20.83
C ASP A 171 16.52 4.45 -21.23
N ASN A 172 17.69 3.81 -21.18
CA ASN A 172 17.80 2.37 -21.36
C ASN A 172 17.36 1.65 -20.07
N HIS A 173 16.62 0.55 -20.23
CA HIS A 173 16.13 -0.26 -19.12
C HIS A 173 16.60 -1.70 -19.25
N ASP A 174 17.57 -2.13 -18.44
CA ASP A 174 18.26 -3.41 -18.58
C ASP A 174 18.11 -4.30 -17.35
N VAL A 175 17.60 -5.53 -17.53
CA VAL A 175 17.59 -6.59 -16.51
C VAL A 175 18.70 -7.62 -16.77
N ILE A 176 19.79 -7.50 -16.01
CA ILE A 176 20.96 -8.40 -16.15
C ILE A 176 20.62 -9.81 -15.67
N SER A 177 20.01 -9.94 -14.50
CA SER A 177 19.56 -11.23 -13.98
C SER A 177 18.42 -11.06 -12.98
N MET A 178 17.56 -12.08 -12.90
CA MET A 178 16.56 -12.24 -11.85
C MET A 178 16.81 -13.60 -11.20
N LYS A 179 17.04 -13.61 -9.90
CA LYS A 179 17.29 -14.85 -9.13
C LYS A 179 16.21 -14.99 -8.08
N VAL A 180 15.60 -16.17 -8.04
CA VAL A 180 14.49 -16.47 -7.14
C VAL A 180 14.92 -17.62 -6.25
N TYR A 181 14.75 -17.45 -4.95
CA TYR A 181 15.12 -18.44 -3.94
C TYR A 181 13.90 -18.74 -3.08
N GLN A 182 13.69 -20.02 -2.78
CA GLN A 182 12.70 -20.43 -1.80
C GLN A 182 13.33 -20.33 -0.40
N LEU A 183 12.63 -19.68 0.52
CA LEU A 183 13.04 -19.61 1.92
C LEU A 183 12.42 -20.79 2.69
N THR A 184 13.24 -21.57 3.38
CA THR A 184 12.78 -22.58 4.34
C THR A 184 12.54 -21.90 5.68
N VAL A 185 11.27 -21.73 6.04
CA VAL A 185 10.87 -21.10 7.29
C VAL A 185 9.99 -22.09 8.04
N GLU A 186 10.36 -22.42 9.27
CA GLU A 186 9.51 -23.24 10.14
C GLU A 186 8.25 -22.45 10.50
N ARG A 187 7.10 -23.05 10.19
CA ARG A 187 5.76 -22.57 10.55
C ARG A 187 5.16 -23.52 11.57
N THR A 188 4.35 -23.01 12.49
CA THR A 188 3.58 -23.86 13.40
C THR A 188 2.41 -24.49 12.62
N PRO A 189 1.87 -25.64 13.06
CA PRO A 189 0.72 -26.26 12.40
C PRO A 189 -0.49 -25.32 12.27
N GLU A 190 -0.69 -24.49 13.30
CA GLU A 190 -1.73 -23.45 13.34
C GLU A 190 -1.57 -22.39 12.24
N GLU A 191 -0.32 -22.06 11.86
CA GLU A 191 -0.02 -21.14 10.75
C GLU A 191 -0.17 -21.80 9.37
N GLU A 192 -0.08 -23.13 9.29
CA GLU A 192 -0.31 -23.89 8.05
C GLU A 192 -1.79 -24.12 7.76
N GLU A 193 -2.62 -24.16 8.81
CA GLU A 193 -4.08 -24.23 8.74
C GLU A 193 -4.74 -22.87 8.41
N GLU A 194 -3.95 -21.80 8.20
CA GLU A 194 -4.46 -20.49 7.81
C GLU A 194 -5.31 -20.53 6.52
N GLU A 195 -6.35 -19.67 6.51
CA GLU A 195 -7.31 -19.54 5.42
C GLU A 195 -6.63 -19.26 4.06
N VAL A 196 -7.14 -19.91 3.00
CA VAL A 196 -6.67 -19.71 1.63
C VAL A 196 -6.83 -18.26 1.23
N VAL A 197 -5.71 -17.53 1.12
CA VAL A 197 -5.71 -16.14 0.68
C VAL A 197 -6.09 -16.09 -0.80
N THR A 198 -7.27 -15.56 -1.11
CA THR A 198 -7.76 -15.38 -2.49
C THR A 198 -7.48 -13.99 -3.05
N ILE A 199 -7.47 -12.97 -2.19
CA ILE A 199 -7.27 -11.57 -2.56
C ILE A 199 -6.05 -11.04 -1.79
N PRO A 200 -5.10 -10.36 -2.47
CA PRO A 200 -3.97 -9.75 -1.79
C PRO A 200 -4.44 -8.61 -0.89
N ARG A 201 -3.97 -8.60 0.37
CA ARG A 201 -4.30 -7.56 1.36
C ARG A 201 -3.15 -7.32 2.33
N VAL A 202 -3.22 -6.22 3.08
CA VAL A 202 -2.36 -5.98 4.24
C VAL A 202 -3.26 -6.01 5.48
N ASP A 203 -3.02 -6.96 6.38
CA ASP A 203 -3.71 -6.99 7.67
C ASP A 203 -3.13 -5.85 8.54
N ASP A 204 -3.94 -4.82 8.77
CA ASP A 204 -3.70 -3.60 9.57
C ASP A 204 -2.23 -3.17 9.80
N MET A 205 -1.86 -2.05 9.16
CA MET A 205 -0.64 -1.29 9.43
C MET A 205 -0.67 -0.64 10.83
N LEU A 206 -0.58 -1.42 11.91
CA LEU A 206 -0.50 -0.90 13.27
C LEU A 206 0.93 -0.84 13.80
N HIS A 207 1.89 -0.32 13.03
CA HIS A 207 3.20 0.07 13.57
C HIS A 207 3.74 1.29 12.80
N GLY A 208 3.43 2.49 13.29
CA GLY A 208 4.08 3.72 12.82
C GLY A 208 3.18 4.92 12.52
N GLY A 209 2.27 5.28 13.43
CA GLY A 209 1.87 6.69 13.66
C GLY A 209 1.35 7.55 12.49
N LEU A 210 0.96 6.99 11.35
CA LEU A 210 0.31 7.74 10.28
C LEU A 210 -0.91 6.98 9.80
N MET A 211 -2.09 7.52 10.10
CA MET A 211 -3.34 7.17 9.44
C MET A 211 -3.18 7.49 7.95
N LEU A 212 -2.74 6.54 7.13
CA LEU A 212 -3.23 6.46 5.76
C LEU A 212 -4.65 5.92 5.85
N GLY A 213 -5.53 6.78 6.33
CA GLY A 213 -6.95 6.53 6.35
C GLY A 213 -7.38 6.33 4.92
N PHE A 214 -7.65 5.08 4.56
CA PHE A 214 -8.79 4.79 3.71
C PHE A 214 -9.93 5.70 4.21
N PRO A 215 -10.48 6.62 3.40
CA PRO A 215 -11.82 7.08 3.66
C PRO A 215 -12.70 5.88 3.34
N VAL A 216 -12.77 4.93 4.27
CA VAL A 216 -14.06 4.31 4.49
C VAL A 216 -14.86 5.48 5.01
N ASP A 217 -15.60 6.13 4.11
CA ASP A 217 -16.81 6.82 4.53
C ASP A 217 -17.56 5.76 5.31
N VAL A 218 -17.38 5.76 6.64
CA VAL A 218 -18.40 5.27 7.54
C VAL A 218 -19.50 6.26 7.24
N GLU A 219 -20.30 5.93 6.23
CA GLU A 219 -21.65 6.42 6.09
C GLU A 219 -22.23 6.04 7.45
N GLU A 220 -22.21 6.98 8.39
CA GLU A 220 -22.82 6.79 9.69
C GLU A 220 -24.23 6.37 9.34
N GLU A 221 -24.53 5.09 9.53
CA GLU A 221 -25.86 4.56 9.25
C GLU A 221 -26.80 5.42 10.09
N GLY A 222 -27.46 6.37 9.41
CA GLY A 222 -28.23 7.39 10.07
C GLY A 222 -29.23 6.67 10.96
N MET A 223 -29.08 6.86 12.27
CA MET A 223 -29.96 6.21 13.24
C MET A 223 -31.40 6.42 12.79
N SER A 224 -32.11 5.32 12.53
CA SER A 224 -33.49 5.35 12.06
C SER A 224 -34.28 6.38 12.87
N GLY A 225 -35.11 7.22 12.24
CA GLY A 225 -35.77 8.35 12.91
C GLY A 225 -36.53 7.97 14.19
N LEU A 226 -36.95 6.71 14.30
CA LEU A 226 -37.54 6.14 15.51
C LEU A 226 -36.53 6.02 16.67
N GLN A 227 -35.30 5.61 16.38
CA GLN A 227 -34.21 5.47 17.34
C GLN A 227 -33.76 6.84 17.85
N LEU A 228 -33.69 7.86 16.98
CA LEU A 228 -33.45 9.25 17.40
C LEU A 228 -34.56 9.81 18.29
N PHE A 229 -35.83 9.46 18.02
CA PHE A 229 -36.95 9.88 18.84
C PHE A 229 -36.87 9.31 20.26
N PHE A 230 -36.61 8.00 20.39
CA PHE A 230 -36.53 7.37 21.72
C PHE A 230 -35.30 7.84 22.51
N THR A 231 -34.15 8.03 21.87
CA THR A 231 -32.95 8.51 22.59
C THR A 231 -33.16 9.93 23.13
N LEU A 232 -33.79 10.83 22.37
CA LEU A 232 -34.13 12.17 22.84
C LEU A 232 -35.20 12.15 23.94
N LEU A 233 -36.23 11.32 23.80
CA LEU A 233 -37.28 11.18 24.82
C LEU A 233 -36.70 10.75 26.18
N PHE A 234 -35.87 9.70 26.19
CA PHE A 234 -35.28 9.19 27.42
C PHE A 234 -34.24 10.14 28.02
N SER A 235 -33.50 10.91 27.21
CA SER A 235 -32.56 11.90 27.73
C SER A 235 -33.27 13.06 28.44
N VAL A 236 -34.37 13.56 27.88
CA VAL A 236 -35.17 14.64 28.48
C VAL A 236 -35.82 14.17 29.78
N LEU A 237 -36.39 12.96 29.79
CA LEU A 237 -36.95 12.38 31.00
C LEU A 237 -35.89 12.17 32.09
N GLY A 238 -34.70 11.70 31.71
CA GLY A 238 -33.57 11.56 32.63
C GLY A 238 -33.14 12.88 33.27
N LEU A 239 -33.03 13.95 32.47
CA LEU A 239 -32.68 15.29 32.98
C LEU A 239 -33.75 15.87 33.90
N ALA A 240 -35.04 15.65 33.58
CA ALA A 240 -36.13 16.08 34.44
C ALA A 240 -36.10 15.39 35.81
N VAL A 241 -35.86 14.08 35.84
CA VAL A 241 -35.72 13.33 37.09
C VAL A 241 -34.53 13.83 37.90
N LEU A 242 -33.38 14.06 37.27
CA LEU A 242 -32.19 14.59 37.94
C LEU A 242 -32.43 16.00 38.52
N ALA A 243 -33.16 16.86 37.82
CA ALA A 243 -33.51 18.19 38.31
C ALA A 243 -34.43 18.12 39.55
N VAL A 244 -35.42 17.22 39.54
CA VAL A 244 -36.33 17.01 40.69
C VAL A 244 -35.56 16.46 41.89
N VAL A 245 -34.72 15.45 41.68
CA VAL A 245 -33.87 14.89 42.75
C VAL A 245 -32.93 15.96 43.29
N GLY A 246 -32.31 16.75 42.42
CA GLY A 246 -31.46 17.88 42.79
C GLY A 246 -32.21 18.92 43.65
N LEU A 247 -33.43 19.28 43.28
CA LEU A 247 -34.27 20.20 44.06
C LEU A 247 -34.66 19.62 45.43
N VAL A 248 -35.01 18.34 45.50
CA VAL A 248 -35.36 17.67 46.77
C VAL A 248 -34.15 17.59 47.70
N LEU A 249 -32.98 17.22 47.17
CA LEU A 249 -31.74 17.19 47.94
C LEU A 249 -31.31 18.59 48.39
N TYR A 250 -31.43 19.59 47.51
CA TYR A 250 -31.14 20.99 47.85
C TYR A 250 -32.10 21.52 48.93
N GLY A 251 -33.39 21.19 48.85
CA GLY A 251 -34.38 21.53 49.86
C GLY A 251 -34.03 20.93 51.23
N ARG A 252 -33.75 19.62 51.28
CA ARG A 252 -33.33 18.95 52.52
C ARG A 252 -32.04 19.50 53.09
N TRP A 253 -31.07 19.84 52.25
CA TRP A 253 -29.82 20.46 52.67
C TRP A 253 -30.04 21.88 53.26
N LYS A 254 -30.90 22.68 52.64
CA LYS A 254 -31.24 24.03 53.09
C LYS A 254 -31.95 24.04 54.45
N GLU A 255 -32.85 23.08 54.69
CA GLU A 255 -33.50 22.91 56.00
C GLU A 255 -32.51 22.49 57.10
N ASN A 256 -31.60 21.55 56.81
CA ASN A 256 -30.58 21.12 57.75
C ASN A 256 -29.59 22.25 58.11
N LYS A 257 -29.29 23.17 57.19
CA LYS A 257 -28.47 24.36 57.51
C LYS A 257 -29.18 25.37 58.42
N ARG A 258 -30.51 25.51 58.33
CA ARG A 258 -31.27 26.44 59.19
C ARG A 258 -31.39 25.96 60.65
N LYS A 259 -31.27 24.65 60.90
CA LYS A 259 -31.33 24.06 62.25
C LYS A 259 -30.04 24.17 63.07
N ARG A 260 -28.98 24.80 62.54
CA ARG A 260 -27.69 25.01 63.26
C ARG A 260 -27.51 26.43 63.83
N PHE A 261 -28.54 27.28 63.79
CA PHE A 261 -28.49 28.68 64.27
C PHE A 261 -29.59 29.00 65.30
N TYR A 262 -29.93 28.05 66.16
CA TYR A 262 -30.58 28.29 67.46
C TYR A 262 -29.84 27.48 68.52
#